data_AF-A0A6G1F3Q2-F1
#
_entry.id   AF-A0A6G1F3Q2-F1
#
_cell.length_a   1.000
_cell.length_b   1.000
_cell.length_c   1.000
_cell.angle_alpha   90.00
_cell.angle_beta   90.00
_cell.angle_gamma   90.00
#
_symmetry.space_group_name_H-M   'P 1'
#
loop_
_entity.id
_entity.type
_entity.pdbx_description
1 polymer ?
#
loop_
_entity_poly.entity_id
_entity_poly.type
_entity_poly.pdbx_seq_one_letter_code
_entity_poly.pdbx_strand_id
1 'polypeptide(L)'
;MATYLQPGLTAAAATGSSLRRPRPRRLLLVECHASTATGRRSACLSLGLAAATTLVQQNDARAAAADDEPANNGWWLTEFPLPVPKIANKELNNGETGTRSFVRNGIYIADIGASYAAHAYRLRSTAFDLLALEDLLGNDADRANYVIKYLRLKSTFMYYDFDKLISAAAADLRPPLLDLATRLFDSFERLQVACGTKDDTQIGSSYADTKIILQEVMARMA
;
A
#
# COMPACT_ATOMS: atom_id res chain seq x y z
N MET A 1 -3.07 -5.98 -70.19
CA MET A 1 -2.41 -5.27 -71.30
C MET A 1 -2.44 -3.78 -70.99
N ALA A 2 -1.37 -3.02 -71.31
CA ALA A 2 -1.20 -1.56 -71.10
C ALA A 2 -1.29 -1.13 -69.60
N THR A 3 -0.28 -0.58 -68.89
CA THR A 3 0.85 0.33 -69.24
C THR A 3 0.36 1.57 -69.98
N TYR A 4 0.33 2.80 -69.44
CA TYR A 4 1.38 3.65 -68.84
C TYR A 4 0.72 4.93 -68.23
N LEU A 5 1.33 5.97 -67.62
CA LEU A 5 2.71 6.40 -67.29
C LEU A 5 2.63 7.39 -66.08
N GLN A 6 3.70 7.53 -65.28
CA GLN A 6 4.07 8.73 -64.49
C GLN A 6 5.20 9.45 -65.28
N PRO A 7 5.42 10.79 -65.20
CA PRO A 7 6.33 11.30 -64.16
C PRO A 7 6.18 12.80 -63.79
N GLY A 8 6.96 13.27 -62.81
CA GLY A 8 7.10 14.69 -62.48
C GLY A 8 8.13 14.95 -61.36
N LEU A 9 9.41 15.01 -61.70
CA LEU A 9 10.55 15.22 -60.79
C LEU A 9 11.26 16.54 -61.12
N THR A 10 11.52 17.40 -60.13
CA THR A 10 12.60 18.41 -60.18
C THR A 10 13.18 18.69 -58.78
N ALA A 11 14.50 18.80 -58.70
CA ALA A 11 15.27 19.31 -57.55
C ALA A 11 15.36 20.86 -57.63
N ALA A 12 15.98 21.65 -56.74
CA ALA A 12 16.87 21.45 -55.58
C ALA A 12 16.59 22.60 -54.55
N ALA A 13 17.38 22.98 -53.54
CA ALA A 13 18.75 22.66 -53.10
C ALA A 13 18.90 22.84 -51.55
N ALA A 14 20.10 23.12 -51.03
CA ALA A 14 20.41 23.24 -49.61
C ALA A 14 20.86 24.66 -49.17
N THR A 15 20.60 25.03 -47.91
CA THR A 15 21.54 25.63 -46.92
C THR A 15 20.78 26.15 -45.67
N GLY A 16 21.47 26.35 -44.54
CA GLY A 16 20.97 27.27 -43.49
C GLY A 16 20.69 26.67 -42.09
N SER A 17 21.76 26.30 -41.40
CA SER A 17 21.84 26.06 -39.94
C SER A 17 21.01 26.99 -39.03
N SER A 18 20.29 26.41 -38.05
CA SER A 18 20.27 26.91 -36.65
C SER A 18 19.61 25.95 -35.66
N LEU A 19 20.39 25.48 -34.69
CA LEU A 19 19.93 24.68 -33.55
C LEU A 19 19.11 25.55 -32.58
N ARG A 20 17.77 25.44 -32.60
CA ARG A 20 16.91 26.06 -31.58
C ARG A 20 16.96 25.28 -30.26
N ARG A 21 17.91 25.65 -29.40
CA ARG A 21 18.03 25.20 -28.01
C ARG A 21 16.80 25.67 -27.19
N PRO A 22 16.10 24.78 -26.44
CA PRO A 22 15.02 25.20 -25.56
C PRO A 22 15.55 26.06 -24.39
N ARG A 23 14.80 27.10 -24.01
CA ARG A 23 15.16 28.00 -22.92
C ARG A 23 14.90 27.33 -21.56
N PRO A 24 15.82 27.42 -20.58
CA PRO A 24 15.52 26.99 -19.22
C PRO A 24 14.50 27.93 -18.57
N ARG A 25 13.49 27.38 -17.89
CA ARG A 25 12.61 28.16 -17.00
C ARG A 25 13.44 28.63 -15.80
N ARG A 26 13.37 29.93 -15.47
CA ARG A 26 13.93 30.47 -14.22
C ARG A 26 13.26 29.77 -13.03
N LEU A 27 14.06 29.15 -12.17
CA LEU A 27 13.67 28.87 -10.80
C LEU A 27 13.67 30.19 -10.03
N LEU A 28 12.56 30.50 -9.37
CA LEU A 28 12.47 31.62 -8.43
C LEU A 28 13.06 31.14 -7.09
N LEU A 29 14.31 31.54 -6.83
CA LEU A 29 14.93 31.38 -5.52
C LEU A 29 14.26 32.38 -4.56
N VAL A 30 13.63 31.88 -3.50
CA VAL A 30 13.12 32.71 -2.41
C VAL A 30 14.27 32.88 -1.41
N GLU A 31 14.96 34.02 -1.46
CA GLU A 31 15.96 34.39 -0.45
C GLU A 31 15.28 35.03 0.75
N CYS A 32 15.34 34.34 1.90
CA CYS A 32 14.88 34.87 3.18
C CYS A 32 15.93 35.83 3.76
N HIS A 33 15.79 37.13 3.51
CA HIS A 33 16.59 38.15 4.20
C HIS A 33 16.16 38.29 5.68
N ALA A 34 17.00 37.80 6.59
CA ALA A 34 16.90 38.10 8.01
C ALA A 34 17.57 39.46 8.30
N SER A 35 16.77 40.52 8.45
CA SER A 35 17.27 41.85 8.82
C SER A 35 17.57 41.94 10.32
N THR A 36 18.85 42.12 10.66
CA THR A 36 19.28 42.48 12.03
C THR A 36 18.94 43.95 12.32
N ALA A 37 18.13 44.20 13.36
CA ALA A 37 17.85 45.55 13.86
C ALA A 37 18.22 45.68 15.34
N THR A 38 19.08 46.65 15.65
CA THR A 38 19.63 46.93 16.98
C THR A 38 18.74 47.93 17.74
N GLY A 39 18.29 47.64 18.98
CA GLY A 39 17.44 48.60 19.72
C GLY A 39 17.09 48.24 21.16
N ARG A 40 17.93 48.67 22.11
CA ARG A 40 17.85 48.46 23.58
C ARG A 40 16.48 48.83 24.22
N ARG A 41 15.99 47.98 25.14
CA ARG A 41 15.65 48.35 26.56
C ARG A 41 15.30 47.13 27.44
N SER A 42 15.59 47.30 28.73
CA SER A 42 15.63 46.35 29.85
C SER A 42 14.40 45.45 30.12
N ALA A 43 14.65 44.22 30.58
CA ALA A 43 14.31 43.77 31.95
C ALA A 43 15.08 42.49 32.31
N CYS A 44 15.56 42.38 33.56
CA CYS A 44 16.31 41.22 34.04
C CYS A 44 15.37 40.11 34.53
N LEU A 45 15.59 38.86 34.11
CA LEU A 45 15.17 37.67 34.86
C LEU A 45 16.28 36.62 34.78
N SER A 46 17.04 36.52 35.87
CA SER A 46 18.04 35.48 36.08
C SER A 46 17.38 34.17 36.47
N LEU A 47 17.50 33.14 35.63
CA LEU A 47 17.20 31.76 35.98
C LEU A 47 18.49 30.95 35.90
N GLY A 48 18.84 30.30 37.00
CA GLY A 48 20.17 29.75 37.23
C GLY A 48 20.46 28.48 36.44
N LEU A 49 21.71 28.35 35.98
CA LEU A 49 22.27 27.09 35.51
C LEU A 49 22.54 26.18 36.73
N ALA A 50 21.67 25.21 36.98
CA ALA A 50 21.91 24.16 37.97
C ALA A 50 22.21 22.84 37.23
N ALA A 51 23.38 22.27 37.48
CA ALA A 51 23.82 21.05 36.79
C ALA A 51 23.01 19.84 37.26
N ALA A 52 22.36 19.15 36.32
CA ALA A 52 21.76 17.84 36.57
C ALA A 52 22.89 16.80 36.67
N THR A 53 23.09 16.23 37.86
CA THR A 53 24.04 15.14 38.07
C THR A 53 23.54 13.86 37.40
N THR A 54 24.46 13.14 36.77
CA THR A 54 24.19 11.90 36.04
C THR A 54 23.80 10.76 36.98
N LEU A 55 22.56 10.29 36.91
CA LEU A 55 22.19 9.01 37.51
C LEU A 55 22.61 7.89 36.56
N VAL A 56 23.86 7.44 36.68
CA VAL A 56 24.35 6.24 35.98
C VAL A 56 23.66 5.03 36.60
N GLN A 57 22.62 4.53 35.93
CA GLN A 57 21.96 3.31 36.34
C GLN A 57 22.92 2.14 36.14
N GLN A 58 23.30 1.49 37.24
CA GLN A 58 24.21 0.35 37.25
C GLN A 58 23.53 -0.84 36.57
N ASN A 59 23.89 -1.10 35.31
CA ASN A 59 23.70 -2.43 34.75
C ASN A 59 24.80 -3.33 35.30
N ASP A 60 24.46 -4.16 36.30
CA ASP A 60 25.33 -5.23 36.77
C ASP A 60 25.55 -6.25 35.63
N ALA A 61 26.67 -6.10 34.94
CA ALA A 61 27.13 -7.04 33.91
C ALA A 61 27.61 -8.34 34.56
N ARG A 62 26.68 -9.18 35.02
CA ARG A 62 26.97 -10.51 35.53
C ARG A 62 26.91 -11.55 34.41
N ALA A 63 28.03 -11.70 33.71
CA ALA A 63 28.22 -12.82 32.79
C ALA A 63 28.57 -14.11 33.57
N ALA A 64 27.78 -15.17 33.40
CA ALA A 64 28.20 -16.56 33.63
C ALA A 64 27.20 -17.56 33.02
N ALA A 65 27.67 -18.26 31.97
CA ALA A 65 27.26 -19.59 31.49
C ALA A 65 25.86 -20.13 31.85
N ALA A 66 25.00 -20.20 30.82
CA ALA A 66 24.18 -21.37 30.55
C ALA A 66 24.25 -21.64 29.04
N ASP A 67 24.25 -22.92 28.64
CA ASP A 67 24.23 -23.36 27.23
C ASP A 67 22.78 -23.37 26.71
N ASP A 68 22.04 -22.30 27.05
CA ASP A 68 20.62 -22.14 26.75
C ASP A 68 20.46 -21.50 25.37
N GLU A 69 19.63 -22.14 24.53
CA GLU A 69 19.14 -21.60 23.25
C GLU A 69 18.83 -20.10 23.35
N PRO A 70 19.22 -19.28 22.36
CA PRO A 70 19.17 -17.83 22.45
C PRO A 70 17.78 -17.37 22.87
N ALA A 71 17.70 -16.79 24.08
CA ALA A 71 16.46 -16.39 24.72
C ALA A 71 15.55 -15.69 23.71
N ASN A 72 14.41 -16.32 23.41
CA ASN A 72 13.48 -15.81 22.40
C ASN A 72 13.16 -14.35 22.76
N ASN A 73 13.61 -13.44 21.91
CA ASN A 73 13.46 -11.99 22.11
C ASN A 73 12.00 -11.52 22.00
N GLY A 74 11.06 -12.44 21.79
CA GLY A 74 9.63 -12.19 21.63
C GLY A 74 9.27 -11.59 20.27
N TRP A 75 10.25 -11.39 19.37
CA TRP A 75 10.04 -10.78 18.05
C TRP A 75 9.94 -11.82 16.93
N TRP A 76 10.37 -13.05 17.19
CA TRP A 76 10.32 -14.15 16.23
C TRP A 76 9.36 -15.25 16.71
N LEU A 77 8.61 -15.83 15.78
CA LEU A 77 7.85 -17.04 16.03
C LEU A 77 8.80 -18.23 16.08
N THR A 78 9.09 -18.71 17.29
CA THR A 78 9.85 -19.95 17.53
C THR A 78 8.96 -21.19 17.49
N GLU A 79 7.64 -21.02 17.54
CA GLU A 79 6.67 -22.11 17.57
C GLU A 79 6.21 -22.49 16.14
N PHE A 80 6.25 -23.79 15.85
CA PHE A 80 5.72 -24.38 14.62
C PHE A 80 4.68 -25.47 14.98
N PRO A 81 3.57 -25.60 14.22
CA PRO A 81 3.23 -24.85 13.01
C PRO A 81 2.84 -23.38 13.28
N LEU A 82 3.00 -22.52 12.27
CA LEU A 82 2.60 -21.11 12.35
C LEU A 82 1.12 -20.98 12.76
N PRO A 83 0.75 -19.98 13.59
CA PRO A 83 -0.62 -19.77 14.01
C PRO A 83 -1.50 -19.45 12.80
N VAL A 84 -2.55 -20.25 12.60
CA VAL A 84 -3.53 -20.06 11.52
C VAL A 84 -4.65 -19.13 12.04
N PRO A 85 -4.83 -17.93 11.46
CA PRO A 85 -5.90 -17.03 11.87
C PRO A 85 -7.28 -17.64 11.64
N LYS A 86 -8.21 -17.39 12.55
CA LYS A 86 -9.61 -17.84 12.47
C LYS A 86 -10.53 -16.64 12.28
N ILE A 87 -11.54 -16.81 11.41
CA ILE A 87 -12.63 -15.84 11.26
C ILE A 87 -13.72 -16.10 12.30
N ALA A 88 -14.37 -15.04 12.77
CA ALA A 88 -15.63 -15.12 13.49
C ALA A 88 -16.83 -14.95 12.53
N ASN A 89 -16.72 -14.04 11.56
CA ASN A 89 -17.81 -13.60 10.70
C ASN A 89 -17.91 -14.47 9.44
N LYS A 90 -18.64 -15.59 9.54
CA LYS A 90 -18.85 -16.52 8.42
C LYS A 90 -19.53 -15.89 7.19
N GLU A 91 -20.23 -14.77 7.38
CA GLU A 91 -20.88 -14.00 6.31
C GLU A 91 -19.87 -13.39 5.32
N LEU A 92 -18.58 -13.27 5.68
CA LEU A 92 -17.51 -12.82 4.77
C LEU A 92 -17.11 -13.87 3.73
N ASN A 93 -17.49 -15.14 3.93
CA ASN A 93 -17.26 -16.18 2.94
C ASN A 93 -18.15 -15.97 1.72
N ASN A 94 -17.67 -16.43 0.56
CA ASN A 94 -18.51 -16.56 -0.62
C ASN A 94 -19.62 -17.60 -0.33
N GLY A 95 -20.88 -17.25 -0.59
CA GLY A 95 -22.04 -18.07 -0.25
C GLY A 95 -22.17 -19.35 -1.07
N GLU A 96 -21.57 -19.41 -2.26
CA GLU A 96 -21.62 -20.58 -3.15
C GLU A 96 -20.53 -21.60 -2.81
N THR A 97 -19.30 -21.14 -2.56
CA THR A 97 -18.12 -21.98 -2.32
C THR A 97 -17.79 -22.20 -0.85
N GLY A 98 -18.45 -21.46 0.06
CA GLY A 98 -18.21 -21.47 1.50
C GLY A 98 -16.85 -20.88 1.94
N THR A 99 -15.99 -20.46 1.01
CA THR A 99 -14.65 -19.89 1.27
C THR A 99 -14.23 -18.93 0.15
N ARG A 100 -13.44 -17.90 0.49
CA ARG A 100 -12.89 -16.97 -0.52
C ARG A 100 -11.68 -17.58 -1.24
N SER A 101 -11.76 -17.70 -2.56
CA SER A 101 -10.79 -18.40 -3.43
C SER A 101 -9.39 -17.78 -3.44
N PHE A 102 -9.28 -16.48 -3.15
CA PHE A 102 -7.99 -15.78 -3.06
C PHE A 102 -7.21 -16.14 -1.79
N VAL A 103 -7.90 -16.52 -0.70
CA VAL A 103 -7.29 -16.79 0.62
C VAL A 103 -6.19 -17.85 0.49
N ARG A 104 -5.11 -17.65 1.24
CA ARG A 104 -3.93 -18.53 1.24
C ARG A 104 -3.60 -18.98 2.66
N ASN A 105 -3.44 -20.29 2.80
CA ASN A 105 -2.90 -20.93 4.00
C ASN A 105 -1.37 -20.77 4.04
N GLY A 106 -0.78 -20.86 5.24
CA GLY A 106 0.68 -20.79 5.42
C GLY A 106 1.28 -19.37 5.33
N ILE A 107 0.43 -18.33 5.28
CA ILE A 107 0.87 -16.94 5.39
C ILE A 107 0.71 -16.50 6.84
N TYR A 108 1.79 -16.04 7.48
CA TYR A 108 1.69 -15.40 8.78
C TYR A 108 1.04 -14.03 8.64
N ILE A 109 0.06 -13.76 9.50
CA ILE A 109 -0.60 -12.47 9.64
C ILE A 109 -0.43 -12.03 11.08
N ALA A 110 0.24 -10.89 11.28
CA ALA A 110 0.40 -10.32 12.60
C ALA A 110 -0.97 -9.97 13.20
N ASP A 111 -1.25 -10.50 14.38
CA ASP A 111 -2.32 -9.99 15.22
C ASP A 111 -1.89 -8.60 15.72
N ILE A 112 -2.77 -7.61 15.56
CA ILE A 112 -2.57 -6.22 15.97
C ILE A 112 -3.53 -5.81 17.10
N GLY A 113 -4.11 -6.82 17.78
CA GLY A 113 -5.09 -6.66 18.84
C GLY A 113 -6.48 -6.31 18.31
N ALA A 114 -7.45 -6.11 19.21
CA ALA A 114 -8.83 -5.80 18.85
C ALA A 114 -9.09 -4.33 18.42
N SER A 115 -8.04 -3.59 18.01
CA SER A 115 -8.15 -2.15 17.76
C SER A 115 -8.75 -1.86 16.37
N TYR A 116 -9.98 -1.34 16.35
CA TYR A 116 -10.64 -0.89 15.12
C TYR A 116 -9.73 0.03 14.28
N ALA A 117 -9.10 1.01 14.92
CA ALA A 117 -8.22 1.97 14.24
C ALA A 117 -6.96 1.32 13.64
N ALA A 118 -6.42 0.27 14.28
CA ALA A 118 -5.25 -0.45 13.75
C ALA A 118 -5.62 -1.28 12.52
N HIS A 119 -6.77 -1.96 12.53
CA HIS A 119 -7.29 -2.68 11.36
C HIS A 119 -7.69 -1.73 10.22
N ALA A 120 -8.37 -0.61 10.53
CA ALA A 120 -8.71 0.41 9.55
C ALA A 120 -7.44 0.98 8.87
N TYR A 121 -6.41 1.30 9.65
CA TYR A 121 -5.12 1.73 9.11
C TYR A 121 -4.50 0.68 8.18
N ARG A 122 -4.44 -0.60 8.60
CA ARG A 122 -3.87 -1.68 7.77
C ARG A 122 -4.68 -1.95 6.51
N LEU A 123 -6.01 -1.86 6.57
CA LEU A 123 -6.91 -1.92 5.41
C LEU A 123 -6.68 -0.75 4.45
N ARG A 124 -6.60 0.48 4.95
CA ARG A 124 -6.36 1.68 4.13
C ARG A 124 -5.01 1.61 3.40
N SER A 125 -3.95 1.21 4.11
CA SER A 125 -2.63 1.01 3.51
C SER A 125 -2.62 -0.13 2.49
N THR A 126 -3.29 -1.24 2.78
CA THR A 126 -3.41 -2.37 1.85
C THR A 126 -4.25 -2.02 0.62
N ALA A 127 -5.28 -1.18 0.77
CA ALA A 127 -6.08 -0.69 -0.35
C ALA A 127 -5.26 0.24 -1.26
N PHE A 128 -4.45 1.12 -0.68
CA PHE A 128 -3.51 1.96 -1.41
C PHE A 128 -2.48 1.12 -2.20
N ASP A 129 -1.90 0.09 -1.58
CA ASP A 129 -0.98 -0.85 -2.23
C ASP A 129 -1.63 -1.56 -3.43
N LEU A 130 -2.92 -1.89 -3.34
CA LEU A 130 -3.67 -2.54 -4.42
C LEU A 130 -4.07 -1.57 -5.54
N LEU A 131 -4.19 -0.27 -5.28
CA LEU A 131 -4.39 0.75 -6.32
C LEU A 131 -3.14 0.93 -7.21
N ALA A 132 -1.96 0.59 -6.71
CA ALA A 132 -0.72 0.58 -7.51
C ALA A 132 -0.63 -0.60 -8.49
N LEU A 133 -1.60 -1.54 -8.49
CA LEU A 133 -1.64 -2.61 -9.48
C LEU A 133 -1.90 -2.12 -10.90
N GLU A 134 -2.53 -0.96 -11.08
CA GLU A 134 -2.90 -0.39 -12.39
C GLU A 134 -1.73 -0.37 -13.38
N ASP A 135 -0.56 0.08 -12.93
CA ASP A 135 0.66 0.15 -13.73
C ASP A 135 1.20 -1.24 -14.15
N LEU A 136 0.79 -2.31 -13.45
CA LEU A 136 1.22 -3.69 -13.64
C LEU A 136 0.23 -4.54 -14.46
N LEU A 137 -0.97 -4.02 -14.76
CA LEU A 137 -1.99 -4.75 -15.52
C LEU A 137 -1.60 -4.94 -16.99
N GLY A 138 -2.16 -5.98 -17.59
CA GLY A 138 -2.03 -6.35 -19.00
C GLY A 138 -2.05 -7.86 -19.22
N ASN A 139 -2.18 -8.26 -20.48
CA ASN A 139 -2.21 -9.66 -20.95
C ASN A 139 -0.87 -10.41 -20.83
N ASP A 140 0.23 -9.69 -20.54
CA ASP A 140 1.55 -10.28 -20.34
C ASP A 140 1.50 -11.34 -19.24
N ALA A 141 1.90 -12.57 -19.59
CA ALA A 141 1.71 -13.73 -18.74
C ALA A 141 2.50 -13.65 -17.42
N ASP A 142 3.67 -13.02 -17.42
CA ASP A 142 4.51 -12.92 -16.23
C ASP A 142 3.99 -11.81 -15.30
N ARG A 143 3.54 -10.69 -15.87
CA ARG A 143 2.89 -9.60 -15.14
C ARG A 143 1.55 -10.05 -14.53
N ALA A 144 0.69 -10.72 -15.31
CA ALA A 144 -0.58 -11.26 -14.83
C ALA A 144 -0.39 -12.27 -13.68
N ASN A 145 0.63 -13.15 -13.76
CA ASN A 145 0.99 -14.06 -12.67
C ASN A 145 1.47 -13.32 -11.42
N TYR A 146 2.22 -12.22 -11.55
CA TYR A 146 2.61 -11.36 -10.43
C TYR A 146 1.38 -10.71 -9.79
N VAL A 147 0.51 -10.08 -10.60
CA VAL A 147 -0.74 -9.43 -10.14
C VAL A 147 -1.60 -10.41 -9.35
N ILE A 148 -1.82 -11.63 -9.86
CA ILE A 148 -2.57 -12.67 -9.15
C ILE A 148 -1.93 -13.02 -7.80
N LYS A 149 -0.60 -13.22 -7.75
CA LYS A 149 0.10 -13.54 -6.49
C LYS A 149 0.00 -12.40 -5.47
N TYR A 150 0.19 -11.16 -5.93
CA TYR A 150 0.16 -9.96 -5.08
C TYR A 150 -1.24 -9.66 -4.55
N LEU A 151 -2.24 -9.69 -5.45
CA LEU A 151 -3.65 -9.56 -5.10
C LEU A 151 -4.02 -10.56 -4.01
N ARG A 152 -3.77 -11.86 -4.23
CA ARG A 152 -4.08 -12.91 -3.24
C ARG A 152 -3.42 -12.69 -1.89
N LEU A 153 -2.15 -12.26 -1.87
CA LEU A 153 -1.45 -11.93 -0.64
C LEU A 153 -2.17 -10.81 0.13
N LYS A 154 -2.37 -9.65 -0.52
CA LYS A 154 -2.99 -8.47 0.08
C LYS A 154 -4.46 -8.69 0.45
N SER A 155 -5.26 -9.30 -0.43
CA SER A 155 -6.66 -9.69 -0.15
C SER A 155 -6.77 -10.65 1.03
N THR A 156 -5.78 -11.54 1.25
CA THR A 156 -5.75 -12.39 2.45
C THR A 156 -5.58 -11.56 3.72
N PHE A 157 -4.71 -10.54 3.75
CA PHE A 157 -4.64 -9.60 4.89
C PHE A 157 -5.97 -8.88 5.11
N MET A 158 -6.55 -8.29 4.05
CA MET A 158 -7.81 -7.55 4.16
C MET A 158 -8.96 -8.43 4.67
N TYR A 159 -9.00 -9.70 4.29
CA TYR A 159 -10.00 -10.67 4.73
C TYR A 159 -10.02 -10.86 6.25
N TYR A 160 -8.85 -11.04 6.88
CA TYR A 160 -8.79 -11.16 8.34
C TYR A 160 -8.91 -9.81 9.06
N ASP A 161 -8.46 -8.70 8.45
CA ASP A 161 -8.68 -7.37 9.01
C ASP A 161 -10.16 -6.96 9.02
N PHE A 162 -10.90 -7.25 7.95
CA PHE A 162 -12.35 -7.02 7.93
C PHE A 162 -13.08 -7.90 8.95
N ASP A 163 -12.66 -9.15 9.17
CA ASP A 163 -13.21 -9.98 10.26
C ASP A 163 -13.06 -9.33 11.64
N LYS A 164 -11.88 -8.80 11.95
CA LYS A 164 -11.66 -8.12 13.24
C LYS A 164 -12.36 -6.78 13.33
N LEU A 165 -12.35 -5.99 12.26
CA LEU A 165 -13.01 -4.69 12.19
C LEU A 165 -14.53 -4.83 12.35
N ILE A 166 -15.16 -5.81 11.67
CA ILE A 166 -16.59 -6.12 11.80
C ILE A 166 -16.92 -6.66 13.20
N SER A 167 -16.03 -7.45 13.80
CA SER A 167 -16.19 -7.94 15.18
C SER A 167 -16.09 -6.83 16.24
N ALA A 168 -15.32 -5.77 15.96
CA ALA A 168 -15.13 -4.61 16.84
C ALA A 168 -16.15 -3.47 16.57
N ALA A 169 -16.92 -3.56 15.49
CA ALA A 169 -17.88 -2.53 15.11
C ALA A 169 -19.17 -2.58 15.95
N ALA A 170 -19.81 -1.42 16.13
CA ALA A 170 -21.15 -1.34 16.69
C ALA A 170 -22.19 -1.99 15.74
N ALA A 171 -23.32 -2.43 16.30
CA ALA A 171 -24.30 -3.26 15.60
C ALA A 171 -24.96 -2.57 14.38
N ASP A 172 -25.04 -1.24 14.39
CA ASP A 172 -25.50 -0.36 13.32
C ASP A 172 -24.47 -0.17 12.20
N LEU A 173 -23.17 -0.16 12.55
CA LEU A 173 -22.06 -0.07 11.59
C LEU A 173 -21.72 -1.42 10.95
N ARG A 174 -22.12 -2.55 11.57
CA ARG A 174 -21.83 -3.91 11.09
C ARG A 174 -22.35 -4.19 9.67
N PRO A 175 -23.63 -3.92 9.32
CA PRO A 175 -24.14 -4.20 7.97
C PRO A 175 -23.43 -3.44 6.82
N PRO A 176 -23.21 -2.11 6.87
CA PRO A 176 -22.54 -1.41 5.77
C PRO A 176 -21.06 -1.76 5.65
N LEU A 177 -20.40 -2.25 6.70
CA LEU A 177 -19.04 -2.79 6.64
C LEU A 177 -19.00 -4.18 5.99
N LEU A 178 -19.96 -5.05 6.32
CA LEU A 178 -20.10 -6.38 5.74
C LEU A 178 -20.44 -6.32 4.23
N ASP A 179 -21.31 -5.40 3.82
CA ASP A 179 -21.58 -5.10 2.39
C ASP A 179 -20.31 -4.70 1.65
N LEU A 180 -19.56 -3.72 2.18
CA LEU A 180 -18.33 -3.23 1.56
C LEU A 180 -17.29 -4.35 1.43
N ALA A 181 -17.09 -5.14 2.48
CA ALA A 181 -16.16 -6.27 2.46
C ALA A 181 -16.59 -7.34 1.42
N THR A 182 -17.88 -7.66 1.36
CA THR A 182 -18.43 -8.63 0.39
C THR A 182 -18.21 -8.15 -1.04
N ARG A 183 -18.63 -6.91 -1.37
CA ARG A 183 -18.43 -6.31 -2.71
C ARG A 183 -16.96 -6.30 -3.13
N LEU A 184 -16.07 -5.92 -2.20
CA LEU A 184 -14.62 -5.91 -2.42
C LEU A 184 -14.09 -7.31 -2.73
N PHE A 185 -14.45 -8.31 -1.92
CA PHE A 185 -13.99 -9.68 -2.09
C PHE A 185 -14.53 -10.32 -3.37
N ASP A 186 -15.80 -10.07 -3.72
CA ASP A 186 -16.36 -10.48 -5.01
C ASP A 186 -15.58 -9.85 -6.18
N SER A 187 -15.20 -8.57 -6.08
CA SER A 187 -14.42 -7.89 -7.12
C SER A 187 -12.99 -8.46 -7.26
N PHE A 188 -12.35 -8.84 -6.14
CA PHE A 188 -11.06 -9.53 -6.16
C PHE A 188 -11.14 -10.91 -6.80
N GLU A 189 -12.22 -11.66 -6.56
CA GLU A 189 -12.43 -12.97 -7.21
C GLU A 189 -12.63 -12.80 -8.73
N ARG A 190 -13.42 -11.80 -9.16
CA ARG A 190 -13.56 -11.46 -10.60
C ARG A 190 -12.23 -11.03 -11.23
N LEU A 191 -11.45 -10.16 -10.56
CA LEU A 191 -10.17 -9.68 -11.07
C LEU A 191 -9.14 -10.82 -11.18
N GLN A 192 -9.10 -11.72 -10.20
CA GLN A 192 -8.25 -12.91 -10.26
C GLN A 192 -8.60 -13.81 -11.46
N VAL A 193 -9.90 -14.01 -11.74
CA VAL A 193 -10.35 -14.77 -12.91
C VAL A 193 -9.97 -14.05 -14.21
N ALA A 194 -10.20 -12.74 -14.32
CA ALA A 194 -9.85 -11.95 -15.50
C ALA A 194 -8.35 -11.97 -15.81
N CYS A 195 -7.48 -11.81 -14.80
CA CYS A 195 -6.04 -11.98 -14.98
C CYS A 195 -5.65 -13.40 -15.44
N GLY A 196 -6.46 -14.41 -15.11
CA GLY A 196 -6.30 -15.78 -15.60
C GLY A 196 -6.69 -15.97 -17.06
N THR A 197 -7.67 -15.22 -17.59
CA THR A 197 -8.08 -15.29 -19.01
C THR A 197 -7.08 -14.62 -19.95
N LYS A 198 -6.31 -13.64 -19.45
CA LYS A 198 -5.38 -12.79 -20.20
C LYS A 198 -6.05 -11.90 -21.28
N ASP A 199 -7.34 -11.63 -21.13
CA ASP A 199 -8.06 -10.64 -21.94
C ASP A 199 -7.93 -9.25 -21.28
N ASP A 200 -7.19 -8.33 -21.92
CA ASP A 200 -6.99 -6.95 -21.44
C ASP A 200 -8.32 -6.21 -21.18
N THR A 201 -9.36 -6.51 -21.96
CA THR A 201 -10.67 -5.87 -21.83
C THR A 201 -11.33 -6.28 -20.52
N GLN A 202 -11.28 -7.58 -20.20
CA GLN A 202 -11.83 -8.13 -18.96
C GLN A 202 -10.99 -7.73 -17.75
N ILE A 203 -9.66 -7.70 -17.88
CA ILE A 203 -8.74 -7.24 -16.83
C ILE A 203 -9.01 -5.77 -16.52
N GLY A 204 -9.08 -4.92 -17.55
CA GLY A 204 -9.33 -3.48 -17.41
C GLY A 204 -10.69 -3.17 -16.78
N SER A 205 -11.77 -3.82 -17.25
CA SER A 205 -13.10 -3.62 -16.68
C SER A 205 -13.20 -4.13 -15.24
N SER A 206 -12.70 -5.34 -14.96
CA SER A 206 -12.75 -5.90 -13.60
C SER A 206 -11.87 -5.12 -12.61
N TYR A 207 -10.78 -4.50 -13.08
CA TYR A 207 -9.97 -3.62 -12.25
C TYR A 207 -10.66 -2.27 -12.01
N ALA A 208 -11.33 -1.69 -13.02
CA ALA A 208 -12.06 -0.43 -12.85
C ALA A 208 -13.13 -0.53 -11.74
N ASP A 209 -13.91 -1.62 -11.73
CA ASP A 209 -14.85 -1.95 -10.65
C ASP A 209 -14.14 -2.04 -9.29
N THR A 210 -13.05 -2.81 -9.23
CA THR A 210 -12.27 -3.03 -8.00
C THR A 210 -11.68 -1.73 -7.46
N LYS A 211 -11.19 -0.85 -8.34
CA LYS A 211 -10.59 0.45 -8.03
C LYS A 211 -11.57 1.40 -7.34
N ILE A 212 -12.83 1.43 -7.78
CA ILE A 212 -13.89 2.22 -7.14
C ILE A 212 -14.12 1.73 -5.70
N ILE A 213 -14.19 0.42 -5.48
CA ILE A 213 -14.42 -0.16 -4.16
C ILE A 213 -13.19 0.03 -3.25
N LEU A 214 -11.97 -0.08 -3.77
CA LEU A 214 -10.73 0.23 -3.04
C LEU A 214 -10.69 1.70 -2.59
N GLN A 215 -11.12 2.63 -3.43
CA GLN A 215 -11.26 4.05 -3.07
C GLN A 215 -12.33 4.26 -1.98
N GLU A 216 -13.45 3.54 -2.05
CA GLU A 216 -14.47 3.53 -0.99
C GLU A 216 -13.92 3.01 0.35
N VAL A 217 -13.14 1.92 0.33
CA VAL A 217 -12.42 1.42 1.52
C VAL A 217 -11.48 2.48 2.06
N MET A 218 -10.68 3.13 1.22
CA MET A 218 -9.76 4.18 1.67
C MET A 218 -10.49 5.36 2.32
N ALA A 219 -11.66 5.74 1.80
CA ALA A 219 -12.47 6.82 2.35
C ALA A 219 -13.16 6.45 3.68
N ARG A 220 -13.62 5.20 3.83
CA ARG A 220 -14.27 4.73 5.08
C ARG A 220 -13.28 4.36 6.20
N MET A 221 -12.00 4.19 5.87
CA MET A 221 -10.92 3.81 6.81
C MET A 221 -9.94 4.96 7.10
N ALA A 222 -10.33 6.19 6.75
CA ALA A 222 -9.53 7.42 6.87
C ALA A 222 -9.49 7.99 8.31
#